data_AF-A0A8X7BMV0-F1
#
_entry.id   AF-A0A8X7BMV0-F1
#
_cell.length_a   1.000
_cell.length_b   1.000
_cell.length_c   1.000
_cell.angle_alpha   90.00
_cell.angle_beta   90.00
_cell.angle_gamma   90.00
#
_symmetry.space_group_name_H-M   'P 1'
#
loop_
_entity.id
_entity.type
_entity.pdbx_description
1 polymer ?
#
loop_
_entity_poly.entity_id
_entity_poly.type
_entity_poly.pdbx_seq_one_letter_code
_entity_poly.pdbx_strand_id
1 'polypeptide(L)'
;MSVSLKTAIFFAKVITSDVRNAVKVSVPKYVMDERLTMYFKESMQFYAEDPTKKCKEGDFVIIRELPLEKQKKNITHRVEQHVYERGNYIDPLSGKKCAGTEYVDDIKTITSMFGNERPYLK
;
A
#
# COMPACT_ATOMS: atom_id res chain seq x y z
N MET A 1 27.85 15.33 14.86
CA MET A 1 28.01 14.01 14.23
C MET A 1 26.64 13.54 13.76
N SER A 2 26.34 13.66 12.46
CA SER A 2 25.04 13.26 11.91
C SER A 2 25.00 11.75 11.74
N VAL A 3 24.27 11.07 12.62
CA VAL A 3 24.05 9.63 12.55
C VAL A 3 23.26 9.33 11.28
N SER A 4 23.89 8.63 10.33
CA SER A 4 23.21 8.07 9.15
C SER A 4 22.31 6.93 9.61
N LEU A 5 21.03 7.23 9.82
CA LEU A 5 20.01 6.21 10.04
C LEU A 5 19.74 5.53 8.70
N LYS A 6 20.30 4.33 8.50
CA LYS A 6 19.81 3.38 7.48
C LYS A 6 18.37 3.03 7.83
N THR A 7 17.45 3.90 7.44
CA THR A 7 16.05 3.79 7.84
C THR A 7 15.40 2.84 6.84
N ALA A 8 14.91 1.69 7.30
CA ALA A 8 14.28 0.74 6.42
C ALA A 8 12.97 1.35 5.87
N ILE A 9 12.80 1.27 4.55
CA ILE A 9 11.60 1.70 3.82
C ILE A 9 10.93 0.43 3.32
N PHE A 10 9.63 0.28 3.57
CA PHE A 10 8.86 -0.88 3.15
C PHE A 10 7.64 -0.47 2.33
N PHE A 11 7.36 -1.26 1.29
CA PHE A 11 6.09 -1.21 0.56
C PHE A 11 5.11 -2.19 1.21
N ALA A 12 3.97 -1.69 1.68
CA ALA A 12 3.06 -2.44 2.52
C ALA A 12 1.62 -2.28 2.09
N LYS A 13 0.80 -3.30 2.37
CA LYS A 13 -0.65 -3.23 2.23
C LYS A 13 -1.28 -2.93 3.58
N VAL A 14 -2.22 -1.99 3.62
CA VAL A 14 -2.99 -1.66 4.82
C VAL A 14 -4.02 -2.76 5.09
N ILE A 15 -4.03 -3.24 6.33
CA ILE A 15 -4.97 -4.22 6.86
C ILE A 15 -5.84 -3.53 7.92
N THR A 16 -6.98 -4.14 8.27
CA THR A 16 -7.81 -3.78 9.43
C THR A 16 -6.95 -3.50 10.66
N SER A 17 -7.14 -2.33 11.29
CA SER A 17 -6.45 -1.93 12.49
C SER A 17 -7.42 -1.71 13.65
N ASP A 18 -7.05 -2.22 14.83
CA ASP A 18 -7.82 -2.03 16.07
C ASP A 18 -7.36 -0.78 16.86
N VAL A 19 -6.26 -0.16 16.42
CA VAL A 19 -5.56 0.91 17.15
C VAL A 19 -5.97 2.28 16.63
N ARG A 20 -6.32 3.19 17.55
CA ARG A 20 -6.63 4.59 17.22
C ARG A 20 -5.36 5.32 16.76
N ASN A 21 -5.45 6.07 15.66
CA ASN A 21 -4.36 6.85 15.06
C ASN A 21 -3.14 6.05 14.54
N ALA A 22 -3.28 4.73 14.38
CA ALA A 22 -2.27 3.90 13.73
C ALA A 22 -2.94 2.92 12.78
N VAL A 23 -2.22 2.60 11.71
CA VAL A 23 -2.65 1.61 10.71
C VAL A 23 -1.80 0.37 10.86
N LYS A 24 -2.46 -0.79 10.73
CA LYS A 24 -1.79 -2.07 10.68
C LYS A 24 -1.45 -2.35 9.23
N VAL A 25 -0.19 -2.66 8.97
CA VAL A 25 0.33 -2.85 7.61
C VAL A 25 1.02 -4.19 7.50
N SER A 26 0.85 -4.86 6.36
CA SER A 26 1.51 -6.11 6.03
C SER A 26 2.52 -5.91 4.92
N VAL A 27 3.77 -6.21 5.22
CA VAL A 27 4.90 -6.17 4.31
C VAL A 27 5.16 -7.60 3.83
N PRO A 28 5.09 -7.86 2.51
CA PRO A 28 5.47 -9.15 1.98
C PRO A 28 7.00 -9.31 2.00
N LYS A 29 7.49 -10.40 2.60
CA LYS A 29 8.89 -10.82 2.58
C LYS A 29 8.98 -12.17 1.89
N TYR A 30 9.92 -12.32 0.97
CA TYR A 30 10.18 -13.60 0.33
C TYR A 30 11.32 -14.31 1.08
N VAL A 31 11.02 -15.47 1.65
CA VAL A 31 11.99 -16.30 2.40
C VAL A 31 12.30 -17.53 1.58
N MET A 32 13.60 -17.84 1.46
CA MET A 32 14.07 -19.01 0.72
C MET A 32 13.90 -20.26 1.56
N ASP A 33 13.23 -21.27 1.00
CA ASP A 33 13.30 -22.64 1.49
C ASP A 33 14.51 -23.32 0.84
N GLU A 34 15.52 -23.66 1.65
CA GLU A 34 16.77 -24.26 1.17
C GLU A 34 16.58 -25.67 0.59
N ARG A 35 15.56 -26.41 1.06
CA ARG A 35 15.30 -27.78 0.60
C ARG A 35 14.61 -27.78 -0.76
N LEU A 36 13.67 -26.86 -0.97
CA LEU A 36 12.95 -26.71 -2.24
C LEU A 36 13.65 -25.76 -3.21
N THR A 37 14.66 -25.02 -2.75
CA THR A 37 15.36 -23.96 -3.51
C THR A 37 14.39 -22.93 -4.10
N MET A 38 13.33 -22.60 -3.35
CA MET A 38 12.22 -21.75 -3.80
C MET A 38 11.91 -20.68 -2.76
N TYR A 39 11.51 -19.49 -3.20
CA TYR A 39 11.08 -18.41 -2.32
C TYR A 39 9.57 -18.50 -2.05
N PHE A 40 9.21 -18.48 -0.77
CA PHE A 40 7.83 -18.39 -0.32
C PHE A 40 7.54 -17.02 0.25
N LYS A 41 6.32 -16.54 -0.01
CA LYS A 41 5.86 -15.25 0.48
C LYS A 41 5.39 -15.39 1.93
N GLU A 42 6.13 -14.78 2.84
CA GLU A 42 5.72 -14.52 4.21
C GLU A 42 5.24 -13.09 4.37
N SER A 43 4.39 -12.84 5.37
CA SER A 43 3.84 -11.51 5.63
C SER A 43 4.24 -11.03 7.02
N MET A 44 5.06 -9.99 7.09
CA MET A 44 5.43 -9.32 8.34
C MET A 44 4.45 -8.19 8.62
N GLN A 45 3.97 -8.09 9.85
CA GLN A 45 2.99 -7.10 10.24
C GLN A 45 3.64 -6.03 11.12
N PHE A 46 3.37 -4.77 10.81
CA PHE A 46 3.83 -3.63 11.60
C PHE A 46 2.66 -2.69 11.90
N TYR A 47 2.81 -1.88 12.94
CA TYR A 47 1.95 -0.72 13.14
C TYR A 47 2.70 0.54 12.72
N ALA A 48 2.05 1.30 11.85
CA ALA A 48 2.55 2.58 11.37
C ALA A 48 1.66 3.72 11.86
N GLU A 49 2.27 4.81 12.32
CA GLU A 49 1.56 6.07 12.58
C GLU A 49 1.09 6.66 11.24
N ASP A 50 -0.21 6.94 11.14
CA ASP A 50 -0.78 7.68 10.00
C ASP A 50 -1.14 9.11 10.46
N PRO A 51 -0.30 10.12 10.16
CA PRO A 51 -0.59 11.50 10.51
C PRO A 51 -1.75 12.09 9.70
N THR A 52 -2.01 11.56 8.50
CA THR A 52 -3.04 12.08 7.59
C THR A 52 -4.40 11.46 7.81
N LYS A 53 -4.47 10.28 8.43
CA LYS A 53 -5.68 9.48 8.65
C LYS A 53 -6.47 9.20 7.36
N LYS A 54 -5.78 9.19 6.22
CA LYS A 54 -6.38 8.97 4.89
C LYS A 54 -6.34 7.50 4.47
N CYS A 55 -5.49 6.70 5.11
CA CYS A 55 -5.31 5.30 4.73
C CYS A 55 -6.56 4.47 5.04
N LYS A 56 -7.04 3.72 4.05
CA LYS A 56 -8.15 2.78 4.16
C LYS A 56 -7.65 1.35 4.03
N GLU A 57 -8.49 0.41 4.43
CA GLU A 57 -8.20 -1.02 4.32
C GLU A 57 -8.05 -1.46 2.85
N GLY A 58 -6.90 -2.06 2.56
CA GLY A 58 -6.56 -2.54 1.23
C GLY A 58 -5.76 -1.57 0.37
N ASP A 59 -5.48 -0.36 0.86
CA ASP A 59 -4.57 0.58 0.23
C ASP A 59 -3.12 0.06 0.27
N PHE A 60 -2.30 0.57 -0.65
CA PHE A 60 -0.85 0.35 -0.64
C PHE A 60 -0.12 1.63 -0.24
N VAL A 61 0.80 1.49 0.72
CA VAL A 61 1.52 2.60 1.33
C VAL A 61 3.02 2.28 1.44
N ILE A 62 3.83 3.34 1.43
CA ILE A 62 5.23 3.28 1.81
C ILE A 62 5.31 3.69 3.28
N ILE A 63 5.91 2.81 4.08
CA ILE A 63 6.21 3.05 5.49
C ILE A 63 7.70 3.21 5.69
N ARG A 64 8.06 4.08 6.62
CA ARG A 64 9.43 4.29 7.07
C ARG A 64 9.55 3.99 8.54
N GLU A 65 10.62 3.31 8.94
CA GLU A 65 10.92 3.08 10.34
C GLU A 65 11.16 4.39 11.09
N LEU A 66 10.61 4.52 12.30
CA LEU A 66 10.85 5.68 13.15
C LEU A 66 12.16 5.51 13.94
N PRO A 67 12.91 6.59 14.20
CA PRO A 67 14.02 6.55 15.16
C PRO A 67 13.56 6.06 16.53
N LEU A 68 14.42 5.34 17.25
CA LEU A 68 14.09 4.68 18.53
C LEU A 68 13.40 5.62 19.53
N GLU A 69 13.85 6.87 19.60
CA GLU A 69 13.33 7.92 20.49
C GLU A 69 11.86 8.30 20.20
N LYS A 70 11.38 8.06 18.98
CA LYS A 70 10.02 8.39 18.53
C LYS A 70 9.09 7.19 18.46
N GLN A 71 9.60 5.98 18.70
CA GLN A 71 8.79 4.78 18.71
C GLN A 71 7.91 4.76 19.96
N LYS A 72 6.60 4.57 19.78
CA LYS A 72 5.68 4.25 20.88
C LYS A 72 5.66 2.73 21.02
N LYS A 73 5.31 2.18 22.21
CA LYS A 73 5.39 0.73 22.52
C LYS A 73 5.11 -0.22 21.35
N ASN A 74 4.01 -0.02 20.62
CA ASN A 74 3.63 -0.89 19.50
C ASN A 74 3.78 -0.22 18.12
N ILE A 75 4.06 1.09 18.04
CA ILE A 75 4.10 1.85 16.79
C ILE A 75 5.56 2.14 16.45
N THR A 76 6.08 1.36 15.51
CA THR A 76 7.50 1.37 15.10
C THR A 76 7.73 2.12 13.80
N HIS A 77 6.72 2.22 12.94
CA HIS A 77 6.81 2.83 11.62
C HIS A 77 5.94 4.09 11.52
N ARG A 78 6.14 4.84 10.45
CA ARG A 78 5.29 5.95 10.04
C ARG A 78 4.96 5.83 8.56
N VAL A 79 3.71 6.12 8.20
CA VAL A 79 3.30 6.23 6.80
C VAL A 79 3.97 7.46 6.19
N GLU A 80 4.79 7.25 5.17
CA GLU A 80 5.49 8.30 4.44
C GLU A 80 4.71 8.73 3.20
N GLN A 81 4.24 7.76 2.42
CA GLN A 81 3.53 8.03 1.17
C GLN A 81 2.38 7.03 0.97
N HIS A 82 1.25 7.55 0.51
CA HIS A 82 0.14 6.75 0.01
C HIS A 82 0.36 6.51 -1.49
N VAL A 83 0.52 5.25 -1.90
CA VAL A 83 0.93 4.89 -3.26
C VAL A 83 -0.28 4.54 -4.11
N TYR A 84 -1.12 3.62 -3.63
CA TYR A 84 -2.33 3.21 -4.34
C TYR A 84 -3.53 3.19 -3.41
N GLU A 85 -4.56 3.94 -3.79
CA GLU A 85 -5.88 3.88 -3.16
C GLU A 85 -6.66 2.68 -3.71
N ARG A 86 -7.26 1.90 -2.82
CA ARG A 86 -8.14 0.80 -3.18
C ARG A 86 -9.31 1.31 -4.02
N GLY A 87 -9.43 0.81 -5.25
CA GLY A 87 -10.51 1.17 -6.18
C GLY A 87 -10.26 2.46 -6.96
N ASN A 88 -9.16 3.16 -6.71
CA ASN A 88 -8.78 4.38 -7.41
C ASN A 88 -7.29 4.32 -7.79
N TYR A 89 -6.94 3.28 -8.56
CA TYR A 89 -5.58 3.09 -9.06
C TYR A 89 -5.28 4.12 -10.13
N ILE A 90 -4.15 4.82 -9.95
CA ILE A 90 -3.59 5.73 -10.92
C ILE A 90 -2.31 5.06 -11.44
N ASP A 91 -2.24 4.87 -12.75
CA ASP A 91 -1.05 4.32 -13.39
C ASP A 91 0.10 5.32 -13.22
N PRO A 92 1.22 4.93 -12.58
CA PRO A 92 2.34 5.84 -12.33
C PRO A 92 3.05 6.31 -13.61
N LEU A 93 2.89 5.60 -14.74
CA LEU A 93 3.52 5.97 -16.01
C LEU A 93 2.71 7.01 -16.77
N SER A 94 1.38 6.85 -16.84
CA SER A 94 0.50 7.73 -17.62
C SER A 94 -0.22 8.80 -16.79
N GLY A 95 -0.33 8.62 -15.47
CA GLY A 95 -1.16 9.45 -14.60
C GLY A 95 -2.67 9.24 -14.78
N LYS A 96 -3.10 8.28 -15.62
CA LYS A 96 -4.51 7.99 -15.87
C LYS A 96 -5.06 6.99 -14.85
N LYS A 97 -6.35 7.10 -14.57
CA LYS A 97 -7.06 6.13 -13.73
C LYS A 97 -7.24 4.82 -14.48
N CYS A 98 -6.86 3.71 -13.84
CA CYS A 98 -6.98 2.37 -14.40
C CYS A 98 -7.87 1.47 -13.54
N ALA A 99 -8.54 0.53 -14.19
CA ALA A 99 -9.31 -0.55 -13.59
C ALA A 99 -8.70 -1.87 -14.07
N GLY A 100 -7.76 -2.42 -13.30
CA GLY A 100 -6.98 -3.58 -13.73
C GLY A 100 -6.05 -3.22 -14.89
N THR A 101 -6.25 -3.83 -16.05
CA THR A 101 -5.44 -3.63 -17.26
C THR A 101 -5.98 -2.56 -18.20
N GLU A 102 -7.19 -2.05 -17.96
CA GLU A 102 -7.87 -1.08 -18.84
C GLU A 102 -7.87 0.33 -18.22
N TYR A 103 -7.70 1.37 -19.04
CA TYR A 103 -7.90 2.75 -18.59
C TYR A 103 -9.39 3.07 -18.48
N VAL A 104 -9.78 3.77 -17.41
CA VAL A 104 -11.18 4.09 -17.15
C VAL A 104 -11.80 4.95 -18.25
N ASP A 105 -11.01 5.83 -18.87
CA ASP A 105 -11.49 6.71 -19.94
C ASP A 105 -11.77 5.93 -21.24
N ASP A 106 -10.98 4.90 -21.53
CA ASP A 106 -11.19 4.04 -22.68
C ASP A 106 -12.47 3.20 -22.48
N ILE A 107 -12.67 2.67 -21.27
CA ILE A 107 -13.90 1.95 -20.91
C ILE A 107 -15.13 2.86 -21.09
N LYS A 108 -15.06 4.11 -20.63
CA LYS A 108 -16.16 5.09 -20.80
C LYS A 108 -16.45 5.37 -22.27
N THR A 109 -15.40 5.51 -23.08
CA THR A 109 -15.51 5.77 -24.52
C THR A 109 -16.22 4.61 -25.22
N ILE A 110 -15.77 3.38 -24.97
CA ILE A 110 -16.38 2.15 -25.50
C ILE A 110 -17.84 2.01 -25.02
N THR A 111 -18.09 2.26 -23.73
CA THR A 111 -19.44 2.18 -23.14
C THR A 111 -20.41 3.16 -23.82
N SER A 112 -19.96 4.39 -24.07
CA SER A 112 -20.74 5.40 -24.79
C SER A 112 -21.06 4.98 -26.23
N MET A 113 -20.11 4.34 -26.92
CA MET A 113 -20.29 3.86 -28.30
C MET A 113 -21.29 2.69 -28.41
N PHE A 114 -21.28 1.76 -27.44
CA PHE A 114 -22.07 0.53 -27.52
C PHE A 114 -23.32 0.52 -26.62
N GLY A 115 -23.58 1.59 -25.86
CA GLY A 115 -24.80 1.75 -25.05
C GLY A 115 -24.95 0.78 -23.87
N ASN A 116 -23.92 0.00 -23.54
CA ASN A 116 -23.95 -1.00 -22.47
C ASN A 116 -23.10 -0.54 -21.28
N GLU A 117 -23.74 -0.06 -20.22
CA GLU A 117 -23.07 0.26 -18.96
C GLU A 117 -22.56 -1.02 -18.30
N ARG A 118 -21.23 -1.16 -18.16
CA ARG A 118 -20.67 -2.26 -17.38
C ARG A 118 -20.96 -2.04 -15.88
N PRO A 119 -21.41 -3.06 -15.13
CA PRO A 119 -21.98 -2.90 -13.79
C PRO A 119 -21.02 -2.38 -12.70
N TYR A 120 -19.71 -2.38 -12.96
CA TYR A 120 -18.67 -1.97 -12.02
C TYR A 120 -18.23 -0.49 -12.16
N LEU A 121 -18.97 0.32 -12.93
CA LEU A 121 -18.73 1.76 -13.15
C LEU A 121 -19.59 2.69 -12.27
N LYS A 122 -20.35 2.15 -11.31
CA LYS A 122 -21.14 2.95 -10.37
C LYS A 122 -20.31 3.42 -9.17
#